data_AF-A0A3A8SWX1-F1
#
_entry.id   AF-A0A3A8SWX1-F1
#
_cell.length_a   1.000
_cell.length_b   1.000
_cell.length_c   1.000
_cell.angle_alpha   90.00
_cell.angle_beta   90.00
_cell.angle_gamma   90.00
#
_symmetry.space_group_name_H-M   'P 1'
#
loop_
_entity.id
_entity.type
_entity.pdbx_description
1 polymer ?
#
loop_
_entity_poly.entity_id
_entity_poly.type
_entity_poly.pdbx_seq_one_letter_code
_entity_poly.pdbx_strand_id
1 'polypeptide(L)'
;MSLFRCIPAAVLLLTACASPGTSMQDVMHRTAPLMPKRPDPLTYGTRPENPVRVGWGDKGVMAYFKLLRGPQGQPVAWRRMGDCCEFTQVDGQGEGKGQLSIFEVTYDGLDTPVVLYVDAFTGGNVYAPWGFLLEGQGDAPPASGMEPEVIDL
;
A
#
# COMPACT_ATOMS: atom_id res chain seq x y z
N MET A 1 19.14 -58.05 -59.68
CA MET A 1 19.06 -56.65 -59.21
C MET A 1 17.83 -56.52 -58.32
N SER A 2 18.01 -56.55 -57.00
CA SER A 2 17.24 -55.69 -56.08
C SER A 2 17.82 -55.85 -54.68
N LEU A 3 18.14 -54.71 -54.10
CA LEU A 3 18.94 -54.51 -52.90
C LEU A 3 18.03 -54.60 -51.68
N PHE A 4 18.32 -55.48 -50.73
CA PHE A 4 17.82 -55.36 -49.37
C PHE A 4 18.89 -55.86 -48.41
N ARG A 5 19.55 -54.95 -47.70
CA ARG A 5 20.20 -55.28 -46.43
C ARG A 5 20.43 -54.04 -45.57
N CYS A 6 19.53 -53.92 -44.60
CA CYS A 6 19.74 -53.57 -43.20
C CYS A 6 20.54 -52.31 -42.86
N ILE A 7 19.76 -51.29 -42.55
CA ILE A 7 20.03 -50.17 -41.63
C ILE A 7 20.54 -50.70 -40.26
N PRO A 8 21.45 -49.98 -39.59
CA PRO A 8 21.35 -49.81 -38.15
C PRO A 8 21.08 -48.33 -37.84
N ALA A 9 19.86 -48.04 -37.42
CA ALA A 9 19.50 -46.74 -36.88
C ALA A 9 20.12 -46.69 -35.49
N ALA A 10 21.16 -45.88 -35.34
CA ALA A 10 21.71 -45.53 -34.04
C ALA A 10 20.63 -44.81 -33.24
N VAL A 11 20.00 -45.51 -32.30
CA VAL A 11 19.06 -44.93 -31.34
C VAL A 11 19.88 -44.17 -30.30
N LEU A 12 19.96 -42.85 -30.47
CA LEU A 12 20.51 -41.93 -29.48
C LEU A 12 19.49 -41.78 -28.35
N LEU A 13 19.70 -42.49 -27.24
CA LEU A 13 18.93 -42.31 -26.00
C LEU A 13 19.41 -41.05 -25.29
N LEU A 14 18.65 -39.95 -25.44
CA LEU A 14 18.84 -38.73 -24.66
C LEU A 14 18.29 -38.95 -23.24
N THR A 15 19.17 -39.25 -22.27
CA THR A 15 18.81 -39.28 -20.85
C THR A 15 18.66 -37.84 -20.34
N ALA A 16 17.43 -37.39 -20.12
CA ALA A 16 17.15 -36.12 -19.49
C ALA A 16 17.34 -36.24 -17.96
N CYS A 17 18.28 -35.50 -17.40
CA CYS A 17 18.44 -35.36 -15.95
C CYS A 17 17.28 -34.50 -15.40
N ALA A 18 16.26 -35.13 -14.84
CA ALA A 18 15.27 -34.43 -14.02
C ALA A 18 15.94 -34.04 -12.69
N SER A 19 16.40 -32.79 -12.60
CA SER A 19 16.91 -32.24 -11.34
C SER A 19 15.75 -32.14 -10.33
N PRO A 20 15.94 -32.48 -9.04
CA PRO A 20 14.92 -32.26 -8.02
C PRO A 20 14.74 -30.76 -7.83
N GLY A 21 13.83 -30.16 -8.59
CA GLY A 21 13.45 -28.76 -8.44
C GLY A 21 12.76 -28.59 -7.09
N THR A 22 13.29 -27.69 -6.26
CA THR A 22 12.53 -27.17 -5.11
C THR A 22 11.19 -26.67 -5.63
N SER A 23 10.10 -27.24 -5.11
CA SER A 23 8.75 -26.86 -5.52
C SER A 23 8.57 -25.35 -5.33
N MET A 24 7.96 -24.67 -6.30
CA MET A 24 7.65 -23.24 -6.16
C MET A 24 6.80 -22.96 -4.91
N GLN A 25 6.05 -23.95 -4.42
CA GLN A 25 5.31 -23.87 -3.16
C GLN A 25 6.25 -23.73 -1.95
N ASP A 26 7.39 -24.42 -1.95
CA ASP A 26 8.39 -24.39 -0.88
C ASP A 26 9.20 -23.08 -0.90
N VAL A 27 9.45 -22.52 -2.11
CA VAL A 27 9.99 -21.15 -2.25
C VAL A 27 8.99 -20.13 -1.70
N MET A 28 7.71 -20.23 -2.06
CA MET A 28 6.68 -19.26 -1.66
C MET A 28 6.36 -19.31 -0.16
N HIS A 29 6.44 -20.48 0.48
CA HIS A 29 6.29 -20.61 1.93
C HIS A 29 7.45 -20.00 2.73
N ARG A 30 8.67 -19.95 2.16
CA ARG A 30 9.84 -19.35 2.82
C ARG A 30 9.92 -17.84 2.67
N THR A 31 9.17 -17.25 1.75
CA THR A 31 9.15 -15.80 1.46
C THR A 31 7.79 -15.16 1.68
N ALA A 32 6.99 -15.66 2.64
CA ALA A 32 5.77 -14.97 3.07
C ALA A 32 6.10 -13.49 3.36
N PRO A 33 5.46 -12.52 2.67
CA PRO A 33 5.74 -11.11 2.87
C PRO A 33 5.54 -10.78 4.34
N LEU A 34 6.54 -10.16 4.97
CA LEU A 34 6.37 -9.59 6.31
C LEU A 34 5.31 -8.51 6.21
N MET A 35 4.07 -8.84 6.59
CA MET A 35 3.01 -7.85 6.66
C MET A 35 3.43 -6.78 7.66
N PRO A 36 3.40 -5.49 7.28
CA PRO A 36 3.80 -4.43 8.18
C PRO A 36 2.87 -4.44 9.41
N LYS A 37 3.47 -4.25 10.59
CA LYS A 37 2.70 -4.13 11.83
C LYS A 37 1.78 -2.93 11.72
N ARG A 38 0.47 -3.15 11.96
CA ARG A 38 -0.52 -2.08 12.01
C ARG A 38 -0.17 -1.06 13.12
N PRO A 39 -0.38 0.24 12.88
CA PRO A 39 -0.27 1.26 13.92
C PRO A 39 -1.29 1.05 15.05
N ASP A 40 -1.05 1.70 16.19
CA ASP A 40 -2.01 1.70 17.30
C ASP A 40 -3.34 2.34 16.85
N PRO A 41 -4.44 1.58 16.83
CA PRO A 41 -5.72 2.06 16.31
C PRO A 41 -6.30 3.23 17.11
N LEU A 42 -5.96 3.37 18.40
CA LEU A 42 -6.53 4.43 19.25
C LEU A 42 -5.95 5.82 18.95
N THR A 43 -4.78 5.88 18.32
CA THR A 43 -4.04 7.13 18.07
C THR A 43 -3.78 7.39 16.60
N TYR A 44 -3.94 6.39 15.72
CA TYR A 44 -3.63 6.52 14.31
C TYR A 44 -4.50 7.56 13.61
N GLY A 45 -3.84 8.52 12.98
CA GLY A 45 -4.42 9.67 12.30
C GLY A 45 -4.93 10.77 13.23
N THR A 46 -5.28 10.49 14.49
CA THR A 46 -5.89 11.45 15.42
C THR A 46 -4.90 12.10 16.39
N ARG A 47 -3.62 11.69 16.33
CA ARG A 47 -2.53 12.26 17.10
C ARG A 47 -1.36 12.64 16.18
N PRO A 48 -0.69 13.79 16.40
CA PRO A 48 0.47 14.19 15.61
C PRO A 48 1.60 13.15 15.60
N GLU A 49 1.76 12.40 16.69
CA GLU A 49 2.81 11.40 16.85
C GLU A 49 2.54 10.15 16.00
N ASN A 50 1.31 9.98 15.52
CA ASN A 50 0.88 8.83 14.74
C ASN A 50 0.02 9.29 13.53
N PRO A 51 0.58 10.10 12.60
CA PRO A 51 -0.20 10.70 11.52
C PRO A 51 -0.47 9.71 10.39
N VAL A 52 -1.43 10.05 9.52
CA VAL A 52 -1.64 9.32 8.26
C VAL A 52 -0.57 9.73 7.27
N ARG A 53 0.33 8.81 6.94
CA ARG A 53 1.48 9.03 6.04
C ARG A 53 1.12 8.67 4.61
N VAL A 54 0.46 9.59 3.93
CA VAL A 54 -0.08 9.36 2.58
C VAL A 54 0.98 9.52 1.50
N GLY A 55 1.99 10.38 1.73
CA GLY A 55 2.96 10.74 0.70
C GLY A 55 2.31 11.42 -0.52
N TRP A 56 3.08 11.54 -1.61
CA TRP A 56 2.60 12.04 -2.91
C TRP A 56 1.98 13.45 -2.92
N GLY A 57 2.30 14.28 -1.93
CA GLY A 57 1.81 15.65 -1.82
C GLY A 57 0.28 15.73 -1.81
N ASP A 58 -0.24 16.80 -2.39
CA ASP A 58 -1.69 17.05 -2.45
C ASP A 58 -2.46 15.91 -3.13
N LYS A 59 -1.86 15.24 -4.12
CA LYS A 59 -2.48 14.10 -4.81
C LYS A 59 -2.73 12.93 -3.87
N GLY A 60 -1.76 12.59 -3.02
CA GLY A 60 -1.92 11.54 -2.01
C GLY A 60 -2.98 11.89 -0.97
N VAL A 61 -3.02 13.16 -0.55
CA VAL A 61 -4.06 13.67 0.37
C VAL A 61 -5.45 13.56 -0.28
N MET A 62 -5.63 14.00 -1.52
CA MET A 62 -6.90 13.90 -2.24
C MET A 62 -7.32 12.44 -2.43
N ALA A 63 -6.40 11.57 -2.83
CA ALA A 63 -6.66 10.15 -2.99
C ALA A 63 -7.12 9.50 -1.68
N TYR A 64 -6.44 9.82 -0.56
CA TYR A 64 -6.81 9.31 0.75
C TYR A 64 -8.23 9.70 1.15
N PHE A 65 -8.57 10.99 1.07
CA PHE A 65 -9.92 11.44 1.42
C PHE A 65 -11.00 10.98 0.44
N LYS A 66 -10.65 10.75 -0.83
CA LYS A 66 -11.56 10.15 -1.82
C LYS A 66 -11.93 8.73 -1.43
N LEU A 67 -11.05 7.97 -0.77
CA LEU A 67 -11.29 6.60 -0.32
C LEU A 67 -11.85 6.51 1.10
N LEU A 68 -11.64 7.52 1.94
CA LEU A 68 -12.09 7.50 3.34
C LEU A 68 -13.63 7.50 3.43
N ARG A 69 -14.17 6.60 4.26
CA ARG A 69 -15.60 6.43 4.48
C ARG A 69 -15.93 6.35 5.96
N GLY A 70 -17.16 6.74 6.31
CA GLY A 70 -17.76 6.43 7.61
C GLY A 70 -17.94 4.90 7.79
N PRO A 71 -18.29 4.45 9.00
CA PRO A 71 -18.34 3.02 9.34
C PRO A 71 -19.41 2.25 8.56
N GLN A 72 -20.38 2.94 7.95
CA GLN A 72 -21.41 2.35 7.09
C GLN A 72 -21.16 2.64 5.60
N GLY A 73 -19.97 3.10 5.22
CA GLY A 73 -19.65 3.47 3.85
C GLY A 73 -20.09 4.88 3.46
N GLN A 74 -20.44 5.74 4.42
CA GLN A 74 -20.81 7.13 4.10
C GLN A 74 -19.64 7.88 3.47
N PRO A 75 -19.87 8.72 2.44
CA PRO A 75 -18.84 9.64 1.97
C PRO A 75 -18.46 10.60 3.10
N VAL A 76 -17.17 10.89 3.22
CA VAL A 76 -16.69 11.90 4.18
C VAL A 76 -16.65 13.28 3.54
N ALA A 77 -16.96 14.31 4.32
CA ALA A 77 -16.60 15.68 4.03
C ALA A 77 -15.38 16.06 4.87
N TRP A 78 -14.49 16.87 4.32
CA TRP A 78 -13.28 17.29 5.01
C TRP A 78 -12.94 18.75 4.70
N ARG A 79 -12.29 19.42 5.63
CA ARG A 79 -11.70 20.75 5.44
C ARG A 79 -10.30 20.80 6.04
N ARG A 80 -9.38 21.47 5.34
CA ARG A 80 -8.05 21.74 5.88
C ARG A 80 -8.13 22.88 6.90
N MET A 81 -7.56 22.64 8.08
CA MET A 81 -7.55 23.60 9.19
C MET A 81 -6.24 24.39 9.28
N GLY A 82 -5.16 23.87 8.71
CA GLY A 82 -3.84 24.49 8.73
C GLY A 82 -2.74 23.44 8.73
N ASP A 83 -1.54 23.87 9.09
CA ASP A 83 -0.37 23.01 9.29
C ASP A 83 0.09 23.05 10.74
N CYS A 84 0.74 21.98 11.19
CA CYS A 84 1.37 21.90 12.49
C CYS A 84 2.60 21.02 12.45
N CYS A 85 3.23 20.93 13.62
CA CYS A 85 4.04 19.78 14.00
C CYS A 85 5.19 19.56 13.02
N GLU A 86 6.22 20.39 13.15
CA GLU A 86 7.43 20.23 12.35
C GLU A 86 8.08 18.87 12.65
N PHE A 87 8.50 18.17 11.59
CA PHE A 87 9.23 16.92 11.69
C PHE A 87 10.39 16.91 10.70
N THR A 88 11.41 16.13 11.02
CA THR A 88 12.50 15.83 10.09
C THR A 88 12.10 14.65 9.23
N GLN A 89 12.04 14.85 7.91
CA GLN A 89 11.95 13.77 6.95
C GLN A 89 13.36 13.22 6.73
N VAL A 90 13.51 11.91 6.79
CA VAL A 90 14.76 11.24 6.40
C VAL A 90 14.42 10.30 5.27
N ASP A 91 15.01 10.54 4.10
CA ASP A 91 14.93 9.65 2.95
C ASP A 91 16.33 9.21 2.50
N GLY A 92 16.41 8.38 1.46
CA GLY A 92 17.68 7.88 0.93
C GLY A 92 18.56 8.94 0.25
N GLN A 93 18.09 10.19 0.14
CA GLN A 93 18.79 11.29 -0.53
C GLN A 93 19.22 12.41 0.44
N GLY A 94 18.68 12.44 1.66
CA GLY A 94 19.12 13.34 2.72
C GLY A 94 18.08 13.57 3.82
N GLU A 95 18.33 14.60 4.62
CA GLU A 95 17.38 15.10 5.62
C GLU A 95 16.61 16.30 5.06
N GLY A 96 15.29 16.24 5.15
CA GLY A 96 14.36 17.32 4.82
C GLY A 96 13.56 17.76 6.05
N LYS A 97 12.87 18.90 5.95
CA LYS A 97 11.89 19.34 6.96
C LYS A 97 10.49 19.27 6.38
N GLY A 98 9.56 18.73 7.15
CA GLY A 98 8.14 18.64 6.82
C GLY A 98 7.26 19.22 7.92
N GLN A 99 6.00 19.48 7.58
CA GLN A 99 4.93 19.83 8.50
C GLN A 99 3.72 18.95 8.21
N LEU A 100 3.00 18.57 9.26
CA LEU A 100 1.74 17.85 9.14
C LEU A 100 0.63 18.82 8.78
N SER A 101 -0.26 18.41 7.87
CA SER A 101 -1.51 19.14 7.64
C SER A 101 -2.61 18.62 8.56
N ILE A 102 -3.37 19.55 9.12
CA ILE A 102 -4.51 19.26 9.99
C ILE A 102 -5.79 19.34 9.16
N PHE A 103 -6.62 18.32 9.25
CA PHE A 103 -7.93 18.25 8.62
C PHE A 103 -9.02 18.00 9.64
N GLU A 104 -10.14 18.68 9.50
CA GLU A 104 -11.39 18.29 10.17
C GLU A 104 -12.18 17.42 9.19
N VAL A 105 -12.71 16.30 9.67
CA VAL A 105 -13.38 15.26 8.87
C VAL A 105 -14.71 14.91 9.51
N THR A 106 -15.75 14.81 8.70
CA THR A 106 -17.09 14.44 9.16
C THR A 106 -17.81 13.55 8.14
N TYR A 107 -18.88 12.89 8.58
CA TYR A 107 -19.81 12.13 7.75
C TYR A 107 -21.22 12.22 8.34
N ASP A 108 -22.23 11.85 7.55
CA ASP A 108 -23.62 11.89 7.99
C ASP A 108 -23.87 10.95 9.19
N GLY A 109 -24.41 11.48 10.29
CA GLY A 109 -24.60 10.76 11.55
C GLY A 109 -23.41 10.76 12.50
N LEU A 110 -22.34 11.52 12.22
CA LEU A 110 -21.25 11.75 13.17
C LEU A 110 -21.56 12.96 14.07
N ASP A 111 -21.66 12.73 15.39
CA ASP A 111 -22.01 13.78 16.36
C ASP A 111 -20.95 14.90 16.44
N THR A 112 -19.67 14.56 16.29
CA THR A 112 -18.56 15.53 16.40
C THR A 112 -17.51 15.23 15.33
N PRO A 113 -17.13 16.21 14.50
CA PRO A 113 -16.06 16.03 13.52
C PRO A 113 -14.75 15.57 14.16
N VAL A 114 -14.02 14.74 13.44
CA VAL A 114 -12.73 14.19 13.88
C VAL A 114 -11.60 15.00 13.25
N VAL A 115 -10.59 15.31 14.05
CA VAL A 115 -9.37 15.95 13.57
C VAL A 115 -8.37 14.88 13.15
N LEU A 116 -7.87 14.97 11.92
CA LEU A 116 -6.80 14.13 11.39
C LEU A 116 -5.53 14.93 11.12
N TYR A 117 -4.40 14.30 11.42
CA TYR A 117 -3.06 14.76 11.10
C TYR A 117 -2.50 13.94 9.95
N VAL A 118 -2.12 14.61 8.86
CA VAL A 118 -1.72 13.97 7.61
C VAL A 118 -0.34 14.45 7.21
N ASP A 119 0.55 13.49 6.95
CA ASP A 119 1.86 13.71 6.34
C ASP A 119 1.75 13.44 4.83
N ALA A 120 1.83 14.51 4.04
CA ALA A 120 1.74 14.46 2.59
C ALA A 120 3.09 14.13 1.92
N PHE A 121 4.19 14.07 2.67
CA PHE A 121 5.54 13.95 2.10
C PHE A 121 6.12 12.56 2.31
N THR A 122 5.94 11.98 3.49
CA THR A 122 6.39 10.62 3.79
C THR A 122 5.31 9.61 3.39
N GLY A 123 5.61 8.74 2.43
CA GLY A 123 4.75 7.60 2.10
C GLY A 123 4.90 6.45 3.09
N GLY A 124 3.79 5.87 3.53
CA GLY A 124 3.76 4.69 4.39
C GLY A 124 2.60 3.76 4.07
N ASN A 125 2.39 2.76 4.93
CA ASN A 125 1.16 1.97 4.88
C ASN A 125 0.00 2.83 5.38
N VAL A 126 -0.98 3.04 4.53
CA VAL A 126 -2.14 3.90 4.82
C VAL A 126 -3.29 3.03 5.31
N TYR A 127 -3.88 3.42 6.44
CA TYR A 127 -5.03 2.74 7.05
C TYR A 127 -6.18 3.72 7.27
N ALA A 128 -7.36 3.22 7.59
CA ALA A 128 -8.42 4.05 8.14
C ALA A 128 -8.18 4.31 9.65
N PRO A 129 -8.38 5.53 10.15
CA PRO A 129 -8.48 5.82 11.57
C PRO A 129 -9.64 5.06 12.22
N TRP A 130 -9.62 4.92 13.54
CA TRP A 130 -10.69 4.25 14.27
C TRP A 130 -12.06 4.90 13.97
N GLY A 131 -13.05 4.07 13.65
CA GLY A 131 -14.40 4.53 13.29
C GLY A 131 -14.56 4.94 11.82
N PHE A 132 -13.54 4.72 10.97
CA PHE A 132 -13.60 4.91 9.53
C PHE A 132 -13.25 3.63 8.78
N LEU A 133 -13.47 3.65 7.46
CA LEU A 133 -13.08 2.60 6.50
C LEU A 133 -12.36 3.24 5.31
N LEU A 134 -11.56 2.45 4.59
CA LEU A 134 -11.07 2.81 3.26
C LEU A 134 -11.84 2.00 2.21
N GLU A 135 -12.45 2.68 1.25
CA GLU A 135 -13.10 2.04 0.12
C GLU A 135 -12.05 1.37 -0.79
N GLY A 136 -12.33 0.16 -1.29
CA GLY A 136 -11.47 -0.54 -2.25
C GLY A 136 -10.23 -1.24 -1.67
N GLN A 137 -9.83 -0.97 -0.43
CA GLN A 137 -8.76 -1.69 0.27
C GLN A 137 -9.20 -2.10 1.68
N GLY A 138 -9.35 -3.39 1.92
CA GLY A 138 -9.22 -3.90 3.29
C GLY A 138 -7.73 -3.89 3.65
N ASP A 139 -7.31 -3.12 4.66
CA ASP A 139 -5.99 -3.07 5.36
C ASP A 139 -4.67 -3.24 4.57
N ALA A 140 -4.73 -3.31 3.25
CA ALA A 140 -3.60 -3.63 2.40
C ALA A 140 -2.80 -2.35 2.12
N PRO A 141 -1.47 -2.40 2.23
CA PRO A 141 -0.59 -1.30 1.82
C PRO A 141 -0.92 -0.81 0.39
N PRO A 142 -0.82 0.50 0.10
CA PRO A 142 -0.77 0.96 -1.28
C PRO A 142 0.42 0.28 -1.99
N ALA A 143 0.22 -0.11 -3.25
CA ALA A 143 1.28 -0.73 -4.04
C ALA A 143 2.48 0.22 -4.11
N SER A 144 3.61 -0.21 -3.54
CA SER A 144 4.88 0.54 -3.60
C SER A 144 5.24 0.81 -5.06
N GLY A 145 5.21 2.08 -5.48
CA GLY A 145 5.74 2.52 -6.77
C GLY A 145 4.74 3.02 -7.81
N MET A 146 3.43 3.14 -7.50
CA MET A 146 2.47 3.82 -8.39
C MET A 146 1.85 5.03 -7.68
N GLU A 147 2.03 6.21 -8.30
CA GLU A 147 1.31 7.44 -7.95
C GLU A 147 -0.20 7.19 -8.05
N PRO A 148 -1.02 7.63 -7.08
CA PRO A 148 -2.46 7.45 -7.17
C PRO A 148 -3.03 8.22 -8.35
N GLU A 149 -3.85 7.55 -9.17
CA GLU A 149 -4.56 8.17 -10.29
C GLU A 149 -5.63 9.14 -9.74
N VAL A 150 -5.28 10.42 -9.68
CA VAL A 150 -6.24 11.49 -9.41
C VAL A 150 -6.87 11.88 -10.75
N ILE A 151 -8.11 11.46 -10.97
CA ILE A 151 -8.92 11.92 -12.10
C ILE A 151 -9.40 13.34 -11.76
N ASP A 152 -8.89 14.33 -12.49
CA ASP A 152 -9.42 15.70 -12.46
C ASP A 152 -10.84 15.68 -13.06
N LEU A 153 -11.84 16.10 -12.27
CA LEU A 153 -13.24 16.25 -12.68
C LEU A 153 -13.52 17.66 -13.18
#